data_AF-A0A943B7D1-F1
#
_entry.id   AF-A0A943B7D1-F1
#
_cell.length_a   1.000
_cell.length_b   1.000
_cell.length_c   1.000
_cell.angle_alpha   90.00
_cell.angle_beta   90.00
_cell.angle_gamma   90.00
#
_symmetry.space_group_name_H-M   'P 1'
#
loop_
_entity.id
_entity.type
_entity.pdbx_description
1 polymer ?
#
loop_
_entity_poly.entity_id
_entity_poly.type
_entity_poly.pdbx_seq_one_letter_code
_entity_poly.pdbx_strand_id
1 'polypeptide(L)'
;MKTITYTNPPWLKNCCSGLVLHIDSDISCLKQCISLYKYLNVNVIGVVIKEEKQPQYILYLLSKYNPNILVVTGHDCSKTTNPYSRNINDYKYSKYFIQSVLLARRYNPDTNKLVIIAGGCESYYESLIKAGANFASSPERISITITAPVYIAYRLFNTPRNMVVTMDSLYNDFHFDYGSFGGINTYGQCYK
;
A
#
# COMPACT_ATOMS: atom_id res chain seq x y z
N MET A 1 1.65 15.54 12.02
CA MET A 1 2.12 14.75 10.85
C MET A 1 3.63 14.84 10.83
N LYS A 2 4.34 13.71 10.72
CA LYS A 2 5.80 13.69 10.54
C LYS A 2 6.12 13.03 9.20
N THR A 3 6.99 13.65 8.41
CA THR A 3 7.39 13.13 7.09
C THR A 3 8.83 12.61 7.17
N ILE A 4 9.08 11.47 6.53
CA ILE A 4 10.39 10.83 6.37
C ILE A 4 10.55 10.57 4.88
N THR A 5 11.51 11.20 4.22
CA THR A 5 11.69 11.08 2.76
C THR A 5 12.95 10.31 2.43
N TYR A 6 12.85 9.47 1.40
CA TYR A 6 14.01 8.94 0.70
C TYR A 6 13.78 9.06 -0.80
N THR A 7 14.65 9.82 -1.45
CA THR A 7 14.74 9.89 -2.90
C THR A 7 16.13 9.42 -3.29
N ASN A 8 16.23 8.67 -4.38
CA ASN A 8 17.53 8.25 -4.86
C ASN A 8 18.40 9.47 -5.15
N PRO A 9 19.71 9.37 -4.85
CA PRO A 9 20.61 10.44 -5.18
C PRO A 9 20.74 10.58 -6.71
N PRO A 10 21.01 11.79 -7.24
CA PRO A 10 20.97 12.07 -8.69
C PRO A 10 21.88 11.18 -9.55
N TRP A 11 22.96 10.63 -8.97
CA TRP A 11 23.91 9.76 -9.66
C TRP A 11 23.49 8.29 -9.72
N LEU A 12 22.51 7.88 -8.88
CA LEU A 12 21.94 6.55 -8.96
C LEU A 12 20.93 6.56 -10.10
N LYS A 13 21.36 6.09 -11.27
CA LYS A 13 20.53 6.01 -12.48
C LYS A 13 19.39 5.00 -12.23
N ASN A 14 18.28 5.47 -11.69
CA ASN A 14 17.06 4.67 -11.69
C ASN A 14 16.55 4.60 -13.12
N CYS A 15 16.42 3.38 -13.64
CA CYS A 15 15.74 3.14 -14.92
C CYS A 15 14.24 3.48 -14.84
N CYS A 16 13.69 3.72 -13.64
CA CYS A 16 12.27 3.95 -13.40
C CYS A 16 12.06 5.24 -12.59
N SER A 17 11.28 6.19 -13.11
CA SER A 17 11.04 7.52 -12.50
C SER A 17 9.78 7.63 -11.63
N GLY A 18 9.31 6.52 -11.05
CA GLY A 18 8.11 6.51 -10.19
C GLY A 18 8.31 7.13 -8.80
N LEU A 19 7.21 7.31 -8.07
CA LEU A 19 7.20 7.68 -6.65
C LEU A 19 6.20 6.85 -5.85
N VAL A 20 6.65 6.34 -4.70
CA VAL A 20 5.82 5.72 -3.67
C VAL A 20 5.48 6.74 -2.58
N LEU A 21 4.21 6.83 -2.19
CA LEU A 21 3.78 7.51 -0.96
C LEU A 21 3.33 6.44 0.03
N HIS A 22 4.06 6.27 1.13
CA HIS A 22 3.73 5.31 2.19
C HIS A 22 3.25 6.05 3.43
N ILE A 23 1.98 5.85 3.78
CA ILE A 23 1.36 6.37 4.99
C ILE A 23 1.19 5.22 5.99
N ASP A 24 1.70 5.40 7.21
CA ASP A 24 1.55 4.44 8.30
C ASP A 24 1.29 5.17 9.62
N SER A 25 0.66 4.51 10.59
CA SER A 25 0.42 5.06 11.92
C SER A 25 1.58 4.81 12.89
N ASP A 26 2.38 3.78 12.66
CA ASP A 26 3.52 3.39 13.50
C ASP A 26 4.84 3.87 12.89
N ILE A 27 5.54 4.72 13.64
CA ILE A 27 6.81 5.31 13.19
C ILE A 27 7.96 4.28 13.10
N SER A 28 7.95 3.25 13.93
CA SER A 28 8.98 2.22 13.97
C SER A 28 8.81 1.28 12.78
N CYS A 29 7.57 0.87 12.48
CA CYS A 29 7.23 0.10 11.28
C CYS A 29 7.58 0.88 10.02
N LEU A 30 7.16 2.15 9.92
CA LEU A 30 7.46 2.97 8.75
C LEU A 30 8.96 3.16 8.54
N LYS A 31 9.75 3.37 9.60
CA LYS A 31 11.22 3.48 9.48
C LYS A 31 11.86 2.21 8.91
N GLN A 32 11.36 1.04 9.26
CA GLN A 32 11.81 -0.23 8.70
C GLN A 32 11.45 -0.33 7.21
N CYS A 33 10.21 0.03 6.84
CA CYS A 33 9.78 0.08 5.44
C CYS A 33 10.65 1.02 4.61
N ILE A 34 10.90 2.25 5.10
CA ILE A 34 11.73 3.24 4.41
C ILE A 34 13.18 2.75 4.25
N SER A 35 13.73 2.08 5.26
CA SER A 35 15.07 1.47 5.16
C SER A 35 15.11 0.39 4.08
N LEU A 36 14.06 -0.43 3.96
CA LEU A 36 13.97 -1.45 2.93
C LEU A 36 13.76 -0.85 1.53
N TYR A 37 12.89 0.16 1.35
CA TYR A 37 12.78 0.89 0.09
C TYR A 37 14.11 1.48 -0.35
N LYS A 38 14.88 2.03 0.59
CA LYS A 38 16.22 2.56 0.33
C LYS A 38 17.19 1.48 -0.12
N TYR A 39 17.19 0.32 0.53
CA TYR A 39 18.00 -0.82 0.10
C TYR A 39 17.63 -1.28 -1.33
N LEU A 40 16.34 -1.22 -1.66
CA LEU A 40 15.79 -1.60 -2.97
C LEU A 40 15.83 -0.47 -4.02
N ASN A 41 16.41 0.70 -3.70
CA ASN A 41 16.52 1.87 -4.58
C ASN A 41 15.16 2.38 -5.11
N VAL A 42 14.11 2.33 -4.29
CA VAL A 42 12.77 2.84 -4.62
C VAL A 42 12.58 4.23 -4.02
N ASN A 43 12.16 5.18 -4.86
CA ASN A 43 11.81 6.53 -4.40
C ASN A 43 10.55 6.50 -3.53
N VAL A 44 10.63 7.01 -2.31
CA VAL A 44 9.52 6.95 -1.35
C VAL A 44 9.41 8.19 -0.46
N ILE A 45 8.18 8.61 -0.21
CA ILE A 45 7.80 9.56 0.82
C ILE A 45 7.02 8.80 1.89
N GLY A 46 7.60 8.67 3.08
CA GLY A 46 6.95 8.14 4.27
C GLY A 46 6.24 9.24 5.07
N VAL A 47 5.01 9.01 5.49
CA VAL A 47 4.27 9.96 6.34
C VAL A 47 3.61 9.22 7.51
N VAL A 48 3.91 9.66 8.73
CA VAL A 48 3.31 9.10 9.95
C VAL A 48 2.00 9.81 10.25
N ILE A 49 0.89 9.06 10.17
CA ILE A 49 -0.48 9.53 10.43
C ILE A 49 -1.29 8.40 11.08
N LYS A 50 -1.86 8.68 12.25
CA LYS A 50 -2.82 7.78 12.91
C LYS A 50 -3.95 7.39 11.96
N GLU A 51 -4.39 6.14 12.03
CA GLU A 51 -5.38 5.53 11.15
C GLU A 51 -6.62 6.41 11.01
N GLU A 52 -7.18 6.90 12.13
CA GLU A 52 -8.39 7.74 12.12
C GLU A 52 -8.22 9.09 11.42
N LYS A 53 -6.98 9.54 11.23
CA LYS A 53 -6.66 10.82 10.57
C LYS A 53 -6.24 10.64 9.12
N GLN A 54 -5.87 9.43 8.68
CA GLN A 54 -5.43 9.19 7.29
C GLN A 54 -6.42 9.70 6.24
N PRO A 55 -7.76 9.49 6.37
CA PRO A 55 -8.72 10.01 5.40
C PRO A 55 -8.69 11.53 5.25
N GLN A 56 -8.38 12.25 6.33
CA GLN A 56 -8.39 13.72 6.36
C GLN A 56 -7.21 14.31 5.58
N TYR A 57 -6.09 13.60 5.52
CA TYR A 57 -4.86 14.08 4.88
C TYR A 57 -4.64 13.51 3.48
N ILE A 58 -5.37 12.46 3.07
CA ILE A 58 -5.06 11.72 1.85
C ILE A 58 -5.09 12.61 0.59
N LEU A 59 -6.10 13.47 0.45
CA LEU A 59 -6.23 14.36 -0.71
C LEU A 59 -5.11 15.40 -0.76
N TYR A 60 -4.75 15.97 0.39
CA TYR A 60 -3.63 16.92 0.50
C TYR A 60 -2.31 16.26 0.08
N LEU A 61 -2.03 15.05 0.57
CA LEU A 61 -0.79 14.35 0.28
C LEU A 61 -0.71 13.91 -1.19
N LEU A 62 -1.81 13.42 -1.76
CA LEU A 62 -1.89 13.05 -3.16
C LEU A 62 -1.65 14.27 -4.07
N SER A 63 -2.28 15.40 -3.77
CA SER A 63 -2.07 16.65 -4.52
C SER A 63 -0.64 17.18 -4.38
N LYS A 64 -0.05 17.09 -3.18
CA LYS A 64 1.29 17.60 -2.90
C LYS A 64 2.40 16.79 -3.57
N TYR A 65 2.27 15.47 -3.57
CA TYR A 65 3.36 14.57 -3.96
C TYR A 65 3.13 13.86 -5.29
N ASN A 66 1.89 13.81 -5.78
CA ASN A 66 1.49 13.16 -7.03
C ASN A 66 2.14 11.77 -7.24
N PRO A 67 1.96 10.82 -6.30
CA PRO A 67 2.62 9.51 -6.37
C PRO A 67 2.00 8.60 -7.44
N ASN A 68 2.77 7.60 -7.87
CA ASN A 68 2.28 6.51 -8.73
C ASN A 68 1.73 5.35 -7.90
N ILE A 69 2.32 5.11 -6.74
CA ILE A 69 1.95 4.04 -5.82
C ILE A 69 1.64 4.68 -4.46
N LEU A 70 0.43 4.45 -3.97
CA LEU A 70 0.00 4.84 -2.63
C LEU A 70 -0.07 3.58 -1.76
N VAL A 71 0.62 3.60 -0.63
CA VAL A 71 0.58 2.56 0.40
C VAL A 71 -0.08 3.16 1.64
N VAL A 72 -1.22 2.61 2.07
CA VAL A 72 -1.98 3.06 3.24
C VAL A 72 -2.06 1.91 4.24
N THR A 73 -1.20 1.96 5.26
CA THR A 73 -1.07 0.89 6.26
C THR A 73 -1.20 1.45 7.68
N GLY A 74 -1.24 0.54 8.64
CA GLY A 74 -1.33 0.84 10.07
C GLY A 74 -1.74 -0.41 10.82
N HIS A 75 -2.19 -0.25 12.05
CA HIS A 75 -2.74 -1.34 12.83
C HIS A 75 -4.14 -1.67 12.35
N ASP A 76 -4.49 -2.95 12.41
CA ASP A 76 -5.87 -3.40 12.35
C ASP A 76 -5.97 -4.71 13.13
N CYS A 77 -7.20 -5.10 13.44
CA CYS A 77 -7.49 -6.41 13.98
C CYS A 77 -8.98 -6.72 13.82
N SER A 78 -9.30 -8.00 13.69
CA SER A 78 -10.65 -8.49 13.84
C SER A 78 -11.01 -8.52 15.33
N LYS A 79 -12.17 -7.95 15.65
CA LYS A 79 -12.81 -8.01 16.98
C LYS A 79 -13.67 -9.26 17.13
N THR A 80 -13.79 -10.06 16.09
CA THR A 80 -14.63 -11.26 16.03
C THR A 80 -13.80 -12.48 15.68
N THR A 81 -14.20 -13.63 16.21
CA THR A 81 -13.64 -14.93 15.86
C THR A 81 -14.23 -15.50 14.57
N ASN A 82 -15.27 -14.87 14.00
CA ASN A 82 -15.83 -15.27 12.72
C ASN A 82 -14.96 -14.73 11.56
N PRO A 83 -14.16 -15.57 10.88
CA PRO A 83 -13.31 -15.12 9.78
C PRO A 83 -14.10 -14.64 8.55
N TYR A 84 -15.40 -14.96 8.48
CA TYR A 84 -16.29 -14.56 7.39
C TYR A 84 -17.09 -13.30 7.70
N SER A 85 -16.80 -12.58 8.79
CA SER A 85 -17.56 -11.38 9.12
C SER A 85 -17.40 -10.32 8.04
N ARG A 86 -18.56 -9.89 7.53
CA ARG A 86 -18.70 -8.80 6.57
C ARG A 86 -19.13 -7.48 7.23
N ASN A 87 -19.19 -7.44 8.55
CA ASN A 87 -19.55 -6.24 9.29
C ASN A 87 -18.31 -5.36 9.51
N ILE A 88 -18.33 -4.15 8.97
CA ILE A 88 -17.21 -3.21 9.10
C ILE A 88 -16.87 -2.86 10.55
N ASN A 89 -17.86 -2.91 11.45
CA ASN A 89 -17.65 -2.57 12.86
C ASN A 89 -16.85 -3.64 13.62
N ASP A 90 -16.73 -4.84 13.05
CA ASP A 90 -15.95 -5.93 13.60
C ASP A 90 -14.45 -5.72 13.37
N TYR A 91 -14.05 -4.70 12.61
CA TYR A 91 -12.66 -4.35 12.37
C TYR A 91 -12.32 -3.06 13.12
N LYS A 92 -11.09 -2.95 13.63
CA LYS A 92 -10.71 -1.80 14.46
C LYS A 92 -10.52 -0.55 13.62
N TYR A 93 -9.78 -0.65 12.52
CA TYR A 93 -9.32 0.49 11.72
C TYR A 93 -9.60 0.36 10.21
N SER A 94 -10.00 -0.82 9.71
CA SER A 94 -10.38 -1.01 8.29
C SER A 94 -11.25 0.10 7.71
N LYS A 95 -12.20 0.64 8.48
CA LYS A 95 -13.08 1.73 8.03
C LYS A 95 -12.32 2.98 7.56
N TYR A 96 -11.20 3.30 8.19
CA TYR A 96 -10.40 4.47 7.83
C TYR A 96 -9.52 4.20 6.62
N PHE A 97 -9.00 2.97 6.47
CA PHE A 97 -8.31 2.56 5.26
C PHE A 97 -9.26 2.60 4.05
N ILE A 98 -10.46 2.01 4.19
CA ILE A 98 -11.52 2.04 3.17
C ILE A 98 -11.85 3.47 2.78
N GLN A 99 -12.09 4.36 3.75
CA GLN A 99 -12.37 5.76 3.47
C GLN A 99 -11.21 6.47 2.76
N SER A 100 -9.96 6.16 3.12
CA SER A 100 -8.77 6.70 2.46
C SER A 100 -8.67 6.23 1.00
N VAL A 101 -8.94 4.94 0.73
CA VAL A 101 -8.99 4.37 -0.62
C VAL A 101 -10.08 5.05 -1.45
N LEU A 102 -11.29 5.19 -0.91
CA LEU A 102 -12.41 5.86 -1.61
C LEU A 102 -12.06 7.31 -1.98
N LEU A 103 -11.45 8.06 -1.06
CA LEU A 103 -11.02 9.44 -1.33
C LEU A 103 -9.89 9.48 -2.37
N ALA A 104 -8.91 8.58 -2.29
CA ALA A 104 -7.85 8.46 -3.28
C ALA A 104 -8.40 8.14 -4.68
N ARG A 105 -9.45 7.30 -4.76
CA ARG A 105 -10.13 6.98 -6.03
C ARG A 105 -10.99 8.12 -6.57
N ARG A 106 -11.54 8.97 -5.70
CA ARG A 106 -12.17 10.23 -6.13
C ARG A 106 -11.15 11.20 -6.72
N TYR A 107 -9.94 11.24 -6.16
CA TYR A 107 -8.83 12.04 -6.70
C TYR A 107 -8.33 11.50 -8.04
N ASN A 108 -8.12 10.18 -8.13
CA ASN A 108 -7.72 9.52 -9.37
C ASN A 108 -8.42 8.14 -9.51
N PRO A 109 -9.44 8.03 -10.38
CA PRO A 109 -10.18 6.79 -10.57
C PRO A 109 -9.42 5.75 -11.40
N ASP A 110 -8.35 6.15 -12.11
CA ASP A 110 -7.56 5.27 -12.97
C ASP A 110 -6.61 4.40 -12.12
N THR A 111 -6.95 3.12 -12.01
CA THR A 111 -6.21 2.11 -11.24
C THR A 111 -4.81 1.82 -11.79
N ASN A 112 -4.50 2.26 -13.01
CA ASN A 112 -3.21 2.09 -13.66
C ASN A 112 -2.30 3.33 -13.53
N LYS A 113 -2.86 4.48 -13.14
CA LYS A 113 -2.12 5.72 -12.86
C LYS A 113 -1.79 5.89 -11.38
N LEU A 114 -2.74 5.51 -10.51
CA LEU A 114 -2.54 5.50 -9.06
C LEU A 114 -2.81 4.09 -8.55
N VAL A 115 -1.75 3.33 -8.32
CA VAL A 115 -1.85 2.00 -7.71
C VAL A 115 -1.99 2.16 -6.20
N ILE A 116 -2.94 1.46 -5.59
CA ILE A 116 -3.21 1.56 -4.15
C ILE A 116 -3.00 0.19 -3.48
N ILE A 117 -2.14 0.15 -2.47
CA ILE A 117 -1.90 -0.99 -1.57
C ILE A 117 -2.41 -0.57 -0.20
N ALA A 118 -3.33 -1.32 0.42
CA ALA A 118 -3.95 -0.90 1.66
C ALA A 118 -4.19 -2.01 2.68
N GLY A 119 -4.15 -1.66 3.97
CA GLY A 119 -4.58 -2.53 5.08
C GLY A 119 -3.50 -2.74 6.15
N GLY A 120 -3.83 -3.58 7.13
CA GLY A 120 -2.98 -4.04 8.22
C GLY A 120 -3.25 -5.52 8.51
N CYS A 121 -2.82 -5.99 9.69
CA CYS A 121 -3.13 -7.35 10.13
C CYS A 121 -4.65 -7.55 10.23
N GLU A 122 -5.16 -8.66 9.68
CA GLU A 122 -6.57 -9.05 9.77
C GLU A 122 -7.57 -8.02 9.23
N SER A 123 -7.15 -7.17 8.28
CA SER A 123 -8.03 -6.16 7.69
C SER A 123 -9.20 -6.77 6.90
N TYR A 124 -10.27 -5.96 6.72
CA TYR A 124 -11.43 -6.29 5.91
C TYR A 124 -11.12 -6.21 4.40
N TYR A 125 -10.38 -7.20 3.93
CA TYR A 125 -9.87 -7.33 2.56
C TYR A 125 -10.90 -7.02 1.47
N GLU A 126 -12.07 -7.68 1.49
CA GLU A 126 -13.04 -7.58 0.40
C GLU A 126 -13.59 -6.16 0.28
N SER A 127 -13.74 -5.47 1.42
CA SER A 127 -14.19 -4.08 1.43
C SER A 127 -13.11 -3.11 0.95
N LEU A 128 -11.83 -3.41 1.16
CA LEU A 128 -10.72 -2.62 0.61
C LEU A 128 -10.62 -2.76 -0.90
N ILE A 129 -10.71 -3.99 -1.42
CA ILE A 129 -10.76 -4.24 -2.87
C ILE A 129 -11.99 -3.58 -3.48
N LYS A 130 -13.18 -3.74 -2.86
CA LYS A 130 -14.41 -3.09 -3.32
C LYS A 130 -14.33 -1.56 -3.32
N ALA A 131 -13.57 -0.97 -2.39
CA ALA A 131 -13.31 0.47 -2.36
C ALA A 131 -12.40 0.96 -3.50
N GLY A 132 -11.69 0.04 -4.16
CA GLY A 132 -10.82 0.32 -5.30
C GLY A 132 -9.33 0.16 -5.03
N ALA A 133 -8.92 -0.49 -3.93
CA ALA A 133 -7.52 -0.85 -3.75
C ALA A 133 -7.09 -1.85 -4.84
N ASN A 134 -5.88 -1.72 -5.37
CA ASN A 134 -5.31 -2.71 -6.27
C ASN A 134 -4.91 -3.97 -5.50
N PHE A 135 -4.30 -3.75 -4.34
CA PHE A 135 -3.87 -4.80 -3.41
C PHE A 135 -4.35 -4.47 -2.01
N ALA A 136 -4.77 -5.50 -1.28
CA ALA A 136 -5.18 -5.36 0.10
C ALA A 136 -4.67 -6.52 0.95
N SER A 137 -4.41 -6.26 2.22
CA SER A 137 -3.96 -7.27 3.16
C SER A 137 -5.08 -8.19 3.63
N SER A 138 -4.67 -9.37 4.09
CA SER A 138 -5.45 -10.34 4.87
C SER A 138 -6.74 -10.86 4.22
N PRO A 139 -6.74 -11.34 2.95
CA PRO A 139 -7.88 -12.08 2.41
C PRO A 139 -8.31 -13.24 3.32
N GLU A 140 -7.38 -13.93 3.97
CA GLU A 140 -7.66 -15.02 4.93
C GLU A 140 -7.73 -14.56 6.39
N ARG A 141 -7.79 -13.25 6.66
CA ARG A 141 -7.82 -12.67 8.02
C ARG A 141 -6.65 -13.10 8.90
N ILE A 142 -5.47 -13.18 8.30
CA ILE A 142 -4.23 -13.50 9.00
C ILE A 142 -3.38 -12.25 9.28
N SER A 143 -2.41 -12.40 10.16
CA SER A 143 -1.36 -11.40 10.36
C SER A 143 -0.44 -11.31 9.14
N ILE A 144 0.11 -10.12 8.90
CA ILE A 144 0.98 -9.84 7.76
C ILE A 144 2.34 -9.31 8.20
N THR A 145 3.37 -9.50 7.39
CA THR A 145 4.67 -8.88 7.61
C THR A 145 4.64 -7.42 7.15
N ILE A 146 5.28 -6.55 7.94
CA ILE A 146 5.40 -5.10 7.67
C ILE A 146 6.10 -4.83 6.32
N THR A 147 6.92 -5.77 5.85
CA THR A 147 7.69 -5.67 4.60
C THR A 147 6.89 -6.08 3.37
N ALA A 148 5.78 -6.81 3.49
CA ALA A 148 5.01 -7.26 2.33
C ALA A 148 4.51 -6.10 1.43
N PRO A 149 3.91 -5.01 1.96
CA PRO A 149 3.56 -3.84 1.14
C PRO A 149 4.75 -3.24 0.36
N VAL A 150 5.94 -3.28 0.96
CA VAL A 150 7.17 -2.72 0.38
C VAL A 150 7.60 -3.52 -0.84
N TYR A 151 7.57 -4.85 -0.75
CA TYR A 151 7.94 -5.74 -1.86
C TYR A 151 6.93 -5.67 -3.01
N ILE A 152 5.62 -5.57 -2.72
CA ILE A 152 4.59 -5.35 -3.74
C ILE A 152 4.86 -4.01 -4.45
N ALA A 153 5.08 -2.93 -3.71
CA ALA A 153 5.40 -1.62 -4.27
C ALA A 153 6.69 -1.64 -5.09
N TYR A 154 7.74 -2.32 -4.60
CA TYR A 154 9.02 -2.51 -5.31
C TYR A 154 8.82 -3.23 -6.64
N ARG A 155 8.02 -4.31 -6.66
CA ARG A 155 7.76 -5.08 -7.88
C ARG A 155 7.04 -4.24 -8.91
N LEU A 156 6.02 -3.50 -8.50
CA LEU A 156 5.30 -2.56 -9.38
C LEU A 156 6.22 -1.46 -9.90
N PHE A 157 7.02 -0.85 -9.01
CA PHE A 157 7.94 0.24 -9.35
C PHE A 157 8.95 -0.16 -10.44
N ASN A 158 9.46 -1.39 -10.39
CA ASN A 158 10.47 -1.90 -11.33
C ASN A 158 9.88 -2.63 -12.55
N THR A 159 8.56 -2.74 -12.66
CA THR A 159 7.90 -3.40 -13.79
C THR A 159 7.47 -2.35 -14.83
N PRO A 160 7.77 -2.53 -16.13
CA PRO A 160 7.30 -1.64 -17.20
C PRO A 160 5.78 -1.48 -17.23
N ARG A 161 5.28 -0.30 -17.63
CA ARG A 161 3.83 0.01 -17.64
C ARG A 161 2.99 -0.84 -18.58
N ASN A 162 3.59 -1.50 -19.55
CA ASN A 162 2.91 -2.42 -20.46
C ASN A 162 2.91 -3.88 -19.97
N MET A 163 3.55 -4.16 -18.83
CA MET A 163 3.59 -5.48 -18.21
C MET A 163 2.68 -5.51 -16.98
N VAL A 164 2.06 -6.67 -16.76
CA VAL A 164 1.12 -6.91 -15.65
C VAL A 164 1.85 -7.62 -14.52
N VAL A 165 1.62 -7.17 -13.29
CA VAL A 165 1.99 -7.84 -12.06
C VAL A 165 0.76 -8.59 -11.54
N THR A 166 0.92 -9.88 -11.24
CA THR A 166 -0.12 -10.76 -10.70
C THR A 166 0.22 -11.20 -9.28
N MET A 167 -0.78 -11.64 -8.50
CA MET A 167 -0.54 -12.18 -7.16
C MET A 167 0.39 -13.41 -7.19
N ASP A 168 0.22 -14.31 -8.17
CA ASP A 168 1.08 -15.49 -8.31
C ASP A 168 2.55 -15.10 -8.53
N SER A 169 2.80 -14.07 -9.35
CA SER A 169 4.17 -13.56 -9.55
C SER A 169 4.78 -13.01 -8.25
N LEU A 170 3.97 -12.33 -7.43
CA LEU A 170 4.40 -11.77 -6.14
C LEU A 170 4.71 -12.87 -5.12
N TYR A 171 3.87 -13.90 -5.03
CA TYR A 171 4.08 -15.04 -4.14
C TYR A 171 5.35 -15.83 -4.51
N ASN A 172 5.59 -16.03 -5.80
CA ASN A 172 6.79 -16.73 -6.28
C ASN A 172 8.07 -15.92 -6.06
N ASP A 173 8.03 -14.59 -6.27
CA ASP A 173 9.21 -13.74 -6.18
C ASP A 173 9.64 -13.45 -4.72
N PHE A 174 8.68 -13.34 -3.79
CA PHE A 174 8.95 -12.83 -2.44
C PHE A 174 8.55 -13.76 -1.29
N HIS A 175 8.05 -14.96 -1.59
CA HIS A 175 7.66 -15.97 -0.59
C HIS A 175 6.76 -15.42 0.52
N PHE A 176 5.77 -14.59 0.17
CA PHE A 176 4.76 -14.16 1.14
C PHE A 176 3.95 -15.36 1.64
N ASP A 177 3.47 -15.28 2.87
CA ASP A 177 2.49 -16.25 3.37
C ASP A 177 1.25 -16.18 2.48
N TYR A 178 0.86 -17.32 1.91
CA TYR A 178 -0.39 -17.41 1.15
C TYR A 178 -1.55 -16.90 2.01
N GLY A 179 -2.44 -16.10 1.43
CA GLY A 179 -3.54 -15.46 2.18
C GLY A 179 -3.18 -14.18 2.93
N SER A 180 -1.91 -13.73 2.92
CA SER A 180 -1.48 -12.48 3.59
C SER A 180 -1.83 -11.22 2.78
N PHE A 181 -1.82 -11.29 1.45
CA PHE A 181 -2.23 -10.21 0.56
C PHE A 181 -3.03 -10.79 -0.60
N GLY A 182 -3.96 -10.01 -1.13
CA GLY A 182 -4.63 -10.31 -2.38
C GLY A 182 -4.72 -9.05 -3.23
N GLY A 183 -5.19 -9.18 -4.46
CA GLY A 183 -5.35 -8.04 -5.34
C GLY A 183 -5.82 -8.41 -6.73
N ILE A 184 -5.96 -7.38 -7.55
CA ILE A 184 -6.26 -7.49 -8.97
C ILE A 184 -4.98 -7.40 -9.80
N ASN A 185 -5.03 -7.94 -11.02
CA ASN A 185 -3.98 -7.75 -12.00
C ASN A 185 -3.74 -6.25 -12.22
N THR A 186 -2.49 -5.81 -12.04
CA THR A 186 -2.13 -4.40 -12.05
C THR A 186 -0.91 -4.15 -12.92
N TYR A 187 -0.96 -3.12 -13.76
CA TYR A 187 0.18 -2.76 -14.61
C TYR A 187 1.33 -2.14 -13.80
N GLY A 188 2.56 -2.40 -14.24
CA GLY A 188 3.77 -1.83 -13.68
C GLY A 188 3.78 -0.30 -13.70
N GLN A 189 4.69 0.29 -12.91
CA GLN A 189 4.81 1.74 -12.69
C GLN A 189 6.20 2.27 -13.06
N CYS A 190 7.03 1.46 -13.74
CA CYS A 190 8.31 1.92 -14.25
C CYS A 190 8.12 2.78 -15.51
N TYR A 191 8.41 4.07 -15.38
CA TYR A 191 8.58 5.01 -16.50
C TYR A 191 10.07 5.07 -16.83
N LYS A 192 10.45 4.45 -17.95
CA LYS A 192 11.80 4.52 -18.53
C LYS A 192 11.99 5.80 -19.32
#